data_AF-Q4LBV3-F1
#
_entry.id   AF-Q4LBV3-F1
#
_cell.length_a   1.000
_cell.length_b   1.000
_cell.length_c   1.000
_cell.angle_alpha   90.00
_cell.angle_beta   90.00
_cell.angle_gamma   90.00
#
_symmetry.space_group_name_H-M   'P 1'
#
loop_
_entity.id
_entity.type
_entity.pdbx_description
1 polymer ?
#
loop_
_entity_poly.entity_id
_entity_poly.type
_entity_poly.pdbx_seq_one_letter_code
_entity_poly.pdbx_strand_id
1 'polypeptide(L)'
;MFSVFTLGWIDDETDRGIFKFDDEVIADKLVNGHQDETINIHAWLTLPSMKIINLTLNTTFSILHRHKGGVIVKKEDDITKFSYKPMLVGDMYLSKIGILKNVTWYEI
;
A
#
# COMPACT_ATOMS: atom_id res chain seq x y z
N MET A 1 17.44 -8.14 -12.06
CA MET A 1 17.01 -7.54 -10.77
C MET A 1 15.49 -7.46 -10.81
N PHE A 2 14.80 -7.95 -9.79
CA PHE A 2 13.33 -8.06 -9.78
C PHE A 2 12.69 -6.88 -9.05
N SER A 3 11.45 -6.55 -9.41
CA SER A 3 10.60 -5.61 -8.64
C SER A 3 10.19 -6.21 -7.31
N VAL A 4 10.06 -5.39 -6.26
CA VAL A 4 9.61 -5.82 -4.93
C VAL A 4 8.19 -5.34 -4.63
N PHE A 5 7.36 -6.24 -4.12
CA PHE A 5 6.06 -5.89 -3.54
C PHE A 5 6.29 -5.03 -2.30
N THR A 6 5.64 -3.88 -2.22
CA THR A 6 5.84 -2.91 -1.14
C THR A 6 4.49 -2.50 -0.57
N LEU A 7 4.38 -2.51 0.75
CA LEU A 7 3.26 -1.95 1.48
C LEU A 7 3.67 -0.59 2.05
N GLY A 8 2.75 0.36 2.03
CA GLY A 8 2.97 1.65 2.61
C GLY A 8 1.78 2.56 2.42
N TRP A 9 1.98 3.84 2.66
CA TRP A 9 0.91 4.83 2.62
C TRP A 9 1.32 6.04 1.78
N ILE A 10 0.37 6.95 1.58
CA ILE A 10 0.58 8.17 0.81
C ILE A 10 0.46 9.36 1.74
N ASP A 11 1.52 10.16 1.73
CA ASP A 11 1.55 11.49 2.33
C ASP A 11 0.98 12.50 1.33
N ASP A 12 -0.20 13.02 1.66
CA ASP A 12 -0.91 14.05 0.92
C ASP A 12 -0.76 15.44 1.55
N GLU A 13 0.30 15.63 2.35
CA GLU A 13 0.58 16.83 3.15
C GLU A 13 -0.44 17.12 4.27
N THR A 14 -1.39 16.19 4.51
CA THR A 14 -2.30 16.25 5.66
C THR A 14 -1.85 15.33 6.79
N ASP A 15 -2.23 15.64 8.02
CA ASP A 15 -1.91 14.78 9.18
C ASP A 15 -2.51 13.36 9.06
N ARG A 16 -3.60 13.23 8.28
CA ARG A 16 -4.30 11.96 8.10
C ARG A 16 -3.56 11.04 7.13
N GLY A 17 -2.99 11.58 6.05
CA GLY A 17 -2.50 10.78 4.93
C GLY A 17 -3.59 9.88 4.33
N ILE A 18 -3.20 9.09 3.32
CA ILE A 18 -4.10 8.11 2.68
C ILE A 18 -3.56 6.72 2.94
N PHE A 19 -4.44 5.84 3.42
CA PHE A 19 -4.09 4.49 3.86
C PHE A 19 -2.99 4.49 4.94
N LYS A 20 -2.88 5.58 5.73
CA LYS A 20 -1.79 5.78 6.68
C LYS A 20 -1.76 4.69 7.76
N PHE A 21 -0.55 4.20 8.01
CA PHE A 21 -0.18 3.35 9.14
C PHE A 21 1.29 3.61 9.47
N ASP A 22 1.67 3.34 10.72
CA ASP A 22 2.99 3.60 11.26
C ASP A 22 3.53 2.39 12.03
N ASP A 23 4.70 2.55 12.63
CA ASP A 23 5.40 1.50 13.37
C ASP A 23 4.60 0.99 14.58
N GLU A 24 3.81 1.86 15.23
CA GLU A 24 2.96 1.47 16.36
C GLU A 24 1.85 0.54 15.90
N VAL A 25 1.17 0.87 14.78
CA VAL A 25 0.15 0.01 14.17
C VAL A 25 0.74 -1.32 13.70
N ILE A 26 1.92 -1.31 13.10
CA ILE A 26 2.61 -2.53 12.65
C ILE A 26 2.95 -3.42 13.85
N ALA A 27 3.52 -2.85 14.92
CA ALA A 27 3.90 -3.58 16.12
C ALA A 27 2.68 -4.21 16.81
N ASP A 28 1.60 -3.45 16.96
CA ASP A 28 0.34 -3.93 17.52
C ASP A 28 -0.19 -5.15 16.74
N LYS A 29 -0.31 -5.04 15.41
CA LYS A 29 -0.81 -6.15 14.58
C LYS A 29 0.14 -7.35 14.54
N LEU A 30 1.44 -7.16 14.71
CA LEU A 30 2.39 -8.28 14.81
C LEU A 30 2.21 -9.07 16.12
N VAL A 31 1.81 -8.41 17.21
CA VAL A 31 1.58 -9.06 18.51
C VAL A 31 0.18 -9.68 18.56
N ASN A 32 -0.83 -8.92 18.12
CA ASN A 32 -2.24 -9.25 18.32
C ASN A 32 -2.88 -9.93 17.10
N GLY A 33 -2.19 -9.97 15.96
CA GLY A 33 -2.78 -10.36 14.69
C GLY A 33 -3.78 -9.32 14.17
N HIS A 34 -4.36 -9.59 12.99
CA HIS A 34 -5.50 -8.83 12.49
C HIS A 34 -6.81 -9.50 12.92
N GLN A 35 -7.68 -8.75 13.59
CA GLN A 35 -8.95 -9.24 14.15
C GLN A 35 -10.19 -8.71 13.41
N ASP A 36 -10.05 -7.63 12.65
CA ASP A 36 -11.17 -7.01 11.95
C ASP A 36 -11.55 -7.80 10.67
N GLU A 37 -12.77 -7.59 10.17
CA GLU A 37 -13.20 -8.18 8.89
C GLU A 37 -12.56 -7.47 7.68
N THR A 38 -12.09 -6.24 7.88
CA THR A 38 -11.51 -5.39 6.83
C THR A 38 -10.16 -4.85 7.25
N ILE A 39 -9.23 -4.75 6.30
CA ILE A 39 -7.90 -4.19 6.55
C ILE A 39 -7.59 -3.02 5.64
N ASN A 40 -6.99 -1.98 6.22
CA ASN A 40 -6.50 -0.81 5.50
C ASN A 40 -5.09 -1.11 4.94
N ILE A 41 -5.00 -1.54 3.68
CA ILE A 41 -3.73 -1.83 2.99
C ILE A 41 -3.64 -1.00 1.72
N HIS A 42 -2.47 -0.44 1.48
CA HIS A 42 -2.09 0.09 0.17
C HIS A 42 -0.74 -0.49 -0.25
N ALA A 43 -0.64 -0.85 -1.54
CA ALA A 43 0.47 -1.64 -2.05
C ALA A 43 0.85 -1.24 -3.48
N TRP A 44 2.13 -1.39 -3.80
CA TRP A 44 2.68 -1.12 -5.13
C TRP A 44 3.90 -2.00 -5.42
N LEU A 45 4.39 -1.94 -6.66
CA LEU A 45 5.69 -2.52 -7.03
C LEU A 45 6.75 -1.43 -7.01
N THR A 46 7.83 -1.65 -6.26
CA THR A 46 9.04 -0.83 -6.31
C THR A 46 10.02 -1.49 -7.26
N LEU A 47 10.37 -0.78 -8.33
CA LEU A 47 11.33 -1.24 -9.33
C LEU A 47 12.77 -1.12 -8.81
N PRO A 48 13.73 -1.85 -9.41
CA PRO A 48 15.15 -1.68 -9.16
C PRO A 48 15.68 -0.24 -9.21
N SER A 49 15.07 0.58 -10.07
CA SER A 49 15.38 2.00 -10.23
C SER A 49 14.76 2.90 -9.17
N MET A 50 14.10 2.33 -8.15
CA MET A 50 13.27 3.01 -7.15
C MET A 50 12.00 3.67 -7.70
N LYS A 51 11.71 3.51 -9.00
CA LYS A 51 10.43 3.92 -9.58
C LYS A 51 9.29 3.05 -9.04
N ILE A 52 8.14 3.66 -8.83
CA ILE A 52 6.94 3.00 -8.30
C ILE A 52 5.94 2.74 -9.42
N ILE A 53 5.45 1.50 -9.51
CA ILE A 53 4.26 1.16 -10.30
C ILE A 53 3.10 0.99 -9.32
N ASN A 54 2.23 2.01 -9.25
CA ASN A 54 1.01 1.98 -8.46
C ASN A 54 -0.21 1.93 -9.38
N LEU A 55 -0.81 0.75 -9.51
CA LEU A 55 -1.98 0.53 -10.35
C LEU A 55 -3.27 1.13 -9.78
N THR A 56 -3.26 1.50 -8.49
CA THR A 56 -4.40 2.12 -7.81
C THR A 56 -4.28 3.64 -7.71
N LEU A 57 -3.25 4.25 -8.33
CA LEU A 57 -3.03 5.70 -8.24
C LEU A 57 -4.25 6.52 -8.66
N ASN A 58 -4.91 6.14 -9.76
CA ASN A 58 -6.11 6.84 -10.24
C ASN A 58 -7.26 6.79 -9.23
N THR A 59 -7.46 5.66 -8.55
CA THR A 59 -8.51 5.54 -7.52
C THR A 59 -8.12 6.34 -6.28
N THR A 60 -6.85 6.36 -5.89
CA THR A 60 -6.35 7.24 -4.83
C THR A 60 -6.56 8.73 -5.14
N PHE A 61 -6.24 9.16 -6.37
CA PHE A 61 -6.48 10.54 -6.81
C PHE A 61 -7.98 10.89 -6.84
N SER A 62 -8.82 9.93 -7.22
CA SER A 62 -10.27 10.09 -7.21
C SER A 62 -10.81 10.32 -5.79
N ILE A 63 -10.24 9.62 -4.79
CA ILE A 63 -10.55 9.84 -3.36
C ILE A 63 -10.16 11.27 -2.96
N LEU A 64 -8.93 11.69 -3.27
CA LEU A 64 -8.41 13.01 -2.90
C LEU A 64 -9.20 14.17 -3.54
N HIS A 65 -9.48 14.07 -4.84
CA HIS A 65 -10.00 15.19 -5.63
C HIS A 65 -11.51 15.08 -5.91
N ARG A 66 -12.20 14.08 -5.35
CA ARG A 66 -13.63 13.79 -5.59
C ARG A 66 -13.99 13.68 -7.08
N HIS A 67 -13.05 13.26 -7.92
CA HIS A 67 -13.24 13.08 -9.34
C HIS A 67 -13.59 11.62 -9.69
N LYS A 68 -14.34 11.40 -10.77
CA LYS A 68 -14.72 10.06 -11.26
C LYS A 68 -13.65 9.53 -12.23
N GLY A 69 -12.54 9.00 -11.71
CA GLY A 69 -11.52 8.35 -12.52
C GLY A 69 -10.84 9.26 -13.56
N GLY A 70 -10.06 8.66 -14.46
CA GLY A 70 -9.33 9.38 -15.51
C GLY A 70 -8.00 8.72 -15.88
N VAL A 71 -7.25 9.33 -16.79
CA VAL A 71 -5.88 8.94 -17.14
C VAL A 71 -4.93 10.03 -16.67
N ILE A 72 -3.95 9.67 -15.85
CA ILE A 72 -2.84 10.55 -15.50
C ILE A 72 -1.72 10.33 -16.51
N VAL A 73 -1.50 11.32 -17.40
CA VAL A 73 -0.35 11.35 -18.32
C VAL A 73 0.53 12.54 -17.92
N LYS A 74 1.43 12.32 -16.96
CA LYS A 74 2.37 13.31 -16.44
C LYS A 74 3.73 12.66 -16.22
N LYS A 75 4.81 13.45 -16.22
CA LYS A 75 6.09 12.96 -15.69
C LYS A 75 5.99 12.81 -14.16
N GLU A 76 6.80 11.92 -13.61
CA GLU A 76 6.82 11.65 -12.17
C GLU A 76 7.03 12.93 -11.34
N ASP A 77 7.96 13.78 -11.76
CA ASP A 77 8.30 15.05 -11.08
C ASP A 77 7.18 16.11 -11.16
N ASP A 78 6.22 15.97 -12.09
CA ASP A 78 5.11 16.92 -12.26
C ASP A 78 3.94 16.62 -11.31
N ILE A 79 4.02 15.52 -10.55
CA ILE A 79 3.03 15.13 -9.55
C ILE A 79 3.49 15.65 -8.18
N THR A 80 2.96 16.81 -7.78
CA THR A 80 3.30 17.49 -6.52
C THR A 80 2.28 17.23 -5.42
N LYS A 81 2.65 17.55 -4.17
CA LYS A 81 1.82 17.39 -2.94
C LYS A 81 1.37 15.96 -2.66
N PHE A 82 2.19 15.03 -3.07
CA PHE A 82 1.91 13.61 -2.98
C PHE A 82 3.25 12.88 -2.87
N SER A 83 3.44 12.11 -1.82
CA SER A 83 4.68 11.34 -1.62
C SER A 83 4.36 9.94 -1.13
N TYR A 84 5.00 8.95 -1.73
CA TYR A 84 4.91 7.57 -1.25
C TYR A 84 5.75 7.40 0.03
N LYS A 85 5.20 6.70 1.01
CA LYS A 85 5.87 6.33 2.27
C LYS A 85 5.93 4.80 2.34
N PRO A 86 6.99 4.17 1.80
CA PRO A 86 7.21 2.74 1.94
C PRO A 86 7.39 2.38 3.42
N MET A 87 6.70 1.34 3.89
CA MET A 87 6.81 0.87 5.28
C MET A 87 7.36 -0.55 5.35
N LEU A 88 6.88 -1.44 4.49
CA LEU A 88 7.20 -2.86 4.55
C LEU A 88 7.47 -3.40 3.14
N VAL A 89 8.47 -4.27 3.03
CA VAL A 89 8.85 -4.93 1.78
C VAL A 89 8.46 -6.40 1.85
N GLY A 90 7.81 -6.90 0.79
CA GLY A 90 7.30 -8.26 0.69
C GLY A 90 5.95 -8.47 1.38
N ASP A 91 5.50 -9.71 1.36
CA ASP A 91 4.21 -10.18 1.85
C ASP A 91 4.28 -10.80 3.26
N MET A 92 5.49 -11.03 3.78
CA MET A 92 5.72 -11.67 5.09
C MET A 92 4.91 -11.03 6.22
N TYR A 93 4.75 -9.71 6.21
CA TYR A 93 3.91 -9.03 7.20
C TYR A 93 2.47 -9.53 7.17
N LEU A 94 1.85 -9.63 5.99
CA LEU A 94 0.48 -10.09 5.81
C LEU A 94 0.29 -11.53 6.32
N SER A 95 1.29 -12.38 6.12
CA SER A 95 1.30 -13.74 6.67
C SER A 95 1.40 -13.73 8.20
N LYS A 96 2.29 -12.91 8.77
CA LYS A 96 2.50 -12.82 10.23
C LYS A 96 1.28 -12.31 10.98
N ILE A 97 0.53 -11.37 10.40
CA ILE A 97 -0.70 -10.83 11.02
C ILE A 97 -1.93 -11.71 10.74
N GLY A 98 -1.78 -12.86 10.07
CA GLY A 98 -2.85 -13.82 9.82
C GLY A 98 -3.79 -13.49 8.65
N ILE A 99 -3.46 -12.48 7.83
CA ILE A 99 -4.24 -12.07 6.65
C ILE A 99 -3.97 -13.01 5.47
N LEU A 100 -2.70 -13.25 5.14
CA LEU A 100 -2.33 -14.16 4.07
C LEU A 100 -2.21 -15.58 4.66
N LYS A 101 -3.12 -16.47 4.27
CA LYS A 101 -3.11 -17.88 4.69
C LYS A 101 -2.64 -18.75 3.53
N ASN A 102 -1.63 -19.58 3.79
CA ASN A 102 -1.24 -20.62 2.85
C ASN A 102 -2.35 -21.68 2.83
N VAL A 103 -3.11 -21.73 1.74
CA VAL A 103 -4.02 -22.83 1.47
C VAL A 103 -3.29 -23.89 0.65
N THR A 104 -3.07 -25.05 1.25
CA THR A 104 -2.74 -26.27 0.52
C THR A 104 -4.03 -26.91 0.06
N TRP A 105 -4.26 -26.94 -1.25
CA TRP A 105 -5.39 -27.63 -1.87
C TRP A 105 -5.21 -29.14 -1.78
N TYR A 106 -5.45 -29.71 -0.60
CA TYR A 106 -5.77 -31.12 -0.45
C TYR A 106 -7.24 -31.15 -0.05
N GLU A 107 -8.08 -31.75 -0.90
CA GLU A 107 -9.53 -31.98 -0.71
C GLU A 107 -10.48 -30.85 -1.14
N ILE A 108 -10.67 -30.71 -2.47
CA ILE A 108 -12.02 -30.53 -3.05
C ILE A 108 -12.38 -31.84 -3.73
#